data_AF-A0A0L7L9W6-F1
#
_entry.id   AF-A0A0L7L9W6-F1
#
_cell.length_a   1.000
_cell.length_b   1.000
_cell.length_c   1.000
_cell.angle_alpha   90.00
_cell.angle_beta   90.00
_cell.angle_gamma   90.00
#
_symmetry.space_group_name_H-M   'P 1'
#
loop_
_entity.id
_entity.type
_entity.pdbx_description
1 polymer ?
#
loop_
_entity_poly.entity_id
_entity_poly.type
_entity_poly.pdbx_seq_one_letter_code
_entity_poly.pdbx_strand_id
1 'polypeptide(L)'
;MFAVYEFITTRNEKLLLMMNKYTYWQAQPTKNYRTYYCSKQSSGCKAKIKLNNYGTVIKADESHTHLPPKYIKTASGYMKV
;
A
#
# COMPACT_ATOMS: atom_id res chain seq x y z
N MET A 1 -17.10 9.41 2.18
CA MET A 1 -16.72 7.99 2.38
C MET A 1 -15.22 7.95 2.61
N PHE A 2 -14.75 7.51 3.78
CA PHE A 2 -13.31 7.43 4.05
C PHE A 2 -12.72 6.23 3.31
N ALA A 3 -11.59 6.40 2.63
CA ALA A 3 -10.89 5.28 2.01
C ALA A 3 -10.39 4.33 3.11
N VAL A 4 -10.80 3.06 3.02
CA VAL A 4 -10.41 2.01 3.98
C VAL A 4 -9.18 1.30 3.45
N TYR A 5 -8.18 1.15 4.30
CA TYR A 5 -6.97 0.39 4.02
C TYR A 5 -6.61 -0.46 5.24
N GLU A 6 -5.78 -1.46 5.04
CA GLU A 6 -5.19 -2.27 6.12
C GLU A 6 -3.67 -2.32 5.98
N PHE A 7 -2.97 -2.46 7.10
CA PHE A 7 -1.55 -2.79 7.07
C PHE A 7 -1.39 -4.30 7.09
N ILE A 8 -0.60 -4.82 6.16
CA ILE A 8 -0.31 -6.23 6.04
C ILE A 8 1.19 -6.47 6.24
N THR A 9 1.51 -7.53 6.96
CA THR A 9 2.87 -8.06 7.02
C THR A 9 3.02 -9.16 5.98
N THR A 10 4.10 -9.07 5.21
CA THR A 10 4.51 -10.16 4.30
C THR A 10 5.38 -11.16 5.05
N ARG A 11 5.61 -12.35 4.48
CA ARG A 11 6.52 -13.37 5.05
C ARG A 11 7.92 -12.85 5.39
N ASN A 12 8.40 -11.84 4.68
CA ASN A 12 9.73 -11.24 4.91
C ASN A 12 9.65 -10.05 5.89
N GLU A 13 8.63 -10.03 6.75
CA GLU A 13 8.37 -8.99 7.77
C GLU A 13 8.20 -7.56 7.23
N LYS A 14 8.11 -7.38 5.91
CA LYS A 14 7.83 -6.09 5.31
C LYS A 14 6.38 -5.71 5.57
N LEU A 15 6.19 -4.58 6.24
CA LEU A 15 4.90 -3.92 6.41
C LEU A 15 4.52 -3.18 5.13
N LEU A 16 3.35 -3.52 4.57
CA LEU A 16 2.78 -2.88 3.39
C LEU A 16 1.39 -2.34 3.74
N LEU A 17 0.99 -1.28 3.04
CA LEU A 17 -0.39 -0.81 3.07
C LEU A 17 -1.14 -1.50 1.94
N MET A 18 -2.28 -2.13 2.23
CA MET A 18 -3.18 -2.72 1.24
C MET A 18 -4.46 -1.88 1.11
N MET A 19 -4.77 -1.48 -0.11
CA MET A 19 -5.99 -0.74 -0.46
C MET A 19 -6.48 -1.24 -1.81
N ASN A 20 -7.76 -1.60 -1.90
CA ASN A 20 -8.39 -2.12 -3.13
C ASN A 20 -7.59 -3.27 -3.78
N LYS A 21 -7.07 -4.21 -2.97
CA LYS A 21 -6.25 -5.37 -3.38
C LYS A 21 -4.87 -5.03 -3.95
N TYR A 22 -4.50 -3.75 -4.00
CA TYR A 22 -3.15 -3.30 -4.34
C TYR A 22 -2.33 -3.07 -3.07
N THR A 23 -1.03 -3.29 -3.16
CA THR A 23 -0.09 -3.07 -2.07
C THR A 23 0.82 -1.90 -2.35
N TYR A 24 1.17 -1.20 -1.27
CA TYR A 24 2.00 -0.01 -1.31
C TYR A 24 3.08 -0.10 -0.24
N TRP A 25 4.29 0.29 -0.60
CA TRP A 25 5.43 0.35 0.31
C TRP A 25 5.66 1.80 0.75
N GLN A 26 6.07 1.97 2.01
CA GLN A 26 6.29 3.29 2.58
C GLN A 26 7.61 3.89 2.08
N ALA A 27 7.53 5.08 1.49
CA ALA A 27 8.71 5.89 1.17
C ALA A 27 9.32 6.52 2.43
N GLN A 28 10.43 7.24 2.27
CA GLN A 28 10.98 8.07 3.34
C GLN A 28 9.87 8.98 3.91
N PRO A 29 9.57 8.90 5.22
CA PRO A 29 8.54 9.73 5.82
C PRO A 29 8.98 11.20 5.81
N THR A 30 8.00 12.09 5.67
CA THR A 30 8.21 13.54 5.84
C THR A 30 7.63 13.97 7.20
N LYS A 31 7.91 15.21 7.63
CA LYS A 31 7.43 15.75 8.92
C LYS A 31 5.89 15.68 9.08
N ASN A 32 5.14 15.86 7.99
CA ASN A 32 3.70 16.09 8.03
C ASN A 32 2.87 14.98 7.37
N TYR A 33 3.50 14.12 6.59
CA TYR A 33 2.81 13.05 5.87
C TYR A 33 3.72 11.87 5.53
N ARG A 34 3.09 10.72 5.34
CA ARG A 34 3.72 9.50 4.85
C ARG A 34 3.21 9.23 3.43
N THR A 35 4.12 8.95 2.51
CA THR A 35 3.77 8.55 1.14
C THR A 35 4.02 7.06 0.97
N TYR A 36 3.05 6.37 0.39
CA TYR A 36 3.10 4.96 0.06
C TYR A 36 3.01 4.83 -1.46
N TYR A 37 4.02 4.25 -2.10
CA TYR A 37 4.03 4.00 -3.54
C TYR A 37 3.58 2.57 -3.82
N CYS A 38 2.92 2.35 -4.94
CA CYS A 38 2.55 0.99 -5.35
C CYS A 38 3.78 0.06 -5.35
N SER A 39 3.61 -1.18 -4.89
CA SER A 39 4.68 -2.19 -4.84
C SER A 39 5.24 -2.56 -6.23
N LYS A 40 4.60 -2.10 -7.32
CA LYS A 40 5.08 -2.22 -8.70
C LYS A 40 5.62 -0.90 -9.26
N GLN A 41 6.00 0.05 -8.40
CA GLN A 41 6.56 1.33 -8.85
C GLN A 41 7.84 1.15 -9.68
N SER A 42 8.72 0.21 -9.32
CA SER A 42 9.90 -0.13 -10.11
C SER A 42 9.57 -0.71 -11.50
N SER A 43 8.34 -1.19 -11.70
CA SER A 43 7.81 -1.65 -12.99
C SER A 43 7.05 -0.54 -13.74
N GLY A 44 7.15 0.72 -13.31
CA GLY A 44 6.55 1.88 -13.98
C GLY A 44 5.18 2.31 -13.44
N CYS A 45 4.64 1.65 -12.42
CA CYS A 45 3.37 2.07 -11.81
C CYS A 45 3.54 3.37 -11.00
N LYS A 46 2.64 4.35 -11.19
CA LYS A 46 2.73 5.67 -10.53
C LYS A 46 1.72 5.87 -9.39
N ALA A 47 0.85 4.88 -9.17
CA ALA A 47 -0.14 4.90 -8.10
C ALA A 47 0.52 5.09 -6.72
N LYS A 48 -0.10 5.93 -5.89
CA LYS A 48 0.42 6.31 -4.58
C LYS A 48 -0.67 6.79 -3.63
N ILE A 49 -0.44 6.59 -2.35
CA ILE A 49 -1.31 7.03 -1.26
C ILE A 49 -0.51 7.96 -0.36
N LYS A 50 -1.13 9.05 0.07
CA LYS A 50 -0.60 9.94 1.10
C LYS A 50 -1.49 9.85 2.33
N LEU A 51 -0.85 9.55 3.47
CA LEU A 51 -1.48 9.60 4.78
C LEU A 51 -0.95 10.81 5.54
N ASN A 52 -1.81 11.49 6.31
CA ASN A 52 -1.35 12.44 7.32
C ASN A 52 -0.73 11.69 8.52
N ASN A 53 -0.23 12.44 9.51
CA ASN A 53 0.37 11.86 10.72
C ASN A 53 -0.61 11.04 11.57
N TYR A 54 -1.92 11.24 11.41
CA TYR A 54 -3.00 10.51 12.08
C TYR A 54 -3.46 9.26 11.32
N GLY A 55 -2.83 8.93 10.18
CA GLY A 55 -3.21 7.78 9.35
C GLY A 55 -4.41 8.04 8.43
N THR A 56 -4.94 9.25 8.36
CA THR A 56 -6.02 9.57 7.43
C THR A 56 -5.48 9.68 6.00
N VAL A 57 -6.16 9.04 5.04
CA VAL A 57 -5.88 9.21 3.62
C VAL A 57 -6.21 10.64 3.21
N ILE A 58 -5.18 11.43 2.90
CA ILE A 58 -5.33 12.81 2.38
C ILE A 58 -5.31 12.86 0.86
N LYS A 59 -4.71 11.85 0.21
CA LYS A 59 -4.73 11.70 -1.25
C LYS A 59 -4.50 10.24 -1.61
N ALA A 60 -5.29 9.71 -2.54
CA ALA A 60 -5.08 8.42 -3.16
C ALA A 60 -5.12 8.60 -4.69
N ASP A 61 -4.02 8.22 -5.34
CA ASP A 61 -3.97 8.01 -6.79
C ASP A 61 -3.92 6.50 -7.03
N GLU A 62 -5.05 5.96 -7.51
CA GLU A 62 -5.26 4.54 -7.74
C GLU A 62 -5.14 4.17 -9.22
N SER A 63 -4.50 5.02 -10.02
CA SER A 63 -4.26 4.78 -11.44
C SER A 63 -3.15 3.74 -11.63
N HIS A 64 -3.52 2.46 -11.57
CA HIS A 64 -2.60 1.34 -11.77
C HIS A 64 -2.48 0.96 -13.24
N THR A 65 -1.25 0.69 -13.69
CA THR A 65 -0.95 0.20 -15.05
C THR A 65 -0.81 -1.33 -15.10
N HIS A 66 -1.24 -2.01 -14.04
CA HIS A 66 -1.15 -3.46 -13.91
C HIS A 66 -2.33 -4.01 -13.11
N LEU A 67 -2.57 -5.31 -13.26
CA LEU A 67 -3.58 -6.01 -12.47
C LEU A 67 -3.18 -6.10 -10.99
N PRO A 68 -4.17 -6.18 -10.07
CA PRO A 68 -3.89 -6.40 -8.66
C PRO A 68 -3.12 -7.72 -8.47
N PRO A 69 -2.06 -7.74 -7.65
CA PRO A 69 -1.43 -9.01 -7.29
C PRO A 69 -2.38 -9.86 -6.44
N LYS A 70 -2.27 -11.18 -6.56
CA LYS A 70 -3.07 -12.09 -5.74
C LYS A 70 -2.40 -12.25 -4.37
N TYR A 71 -3.19 -12.08 -3.32
CA TYR A 71 -2.78 -12.32 -1.95
C TYR A 71 -3.76 -13.29 -1.30
N ILE A 72 -3.24 -14.28 -0.58
CA ILE A 72 -4.00 -15.18 0.27
C ILE A 72 -3.73 -14.79 1.72
N LYS A 73 -4.81 -14.57 2.47
CA LYS A 73 -4.75 -14.38 3.92
C LYS A 73 -4.55 -15.75 4.58
N THR A 74 -3.46 -15.90 5.32
CA THR A 74 -3.15 -17.08 6.13
C THR A 74 -3.23 -16.73 7.61
N ALA A 75 -3.19 -17.72 8.50
CA ALA A 75 -3.12 -17.49 9.94
C ALA A 75 -1.87 -16.67 10.36
N SER A 76 -0.82 -16.70 9.54
CA SER A 76 0.46 -16.02 9.75
C SER A 76 0.60 -14.68 9.02
N GLY A 77 -0.45 -14.17 8.35
CA GLY A 77 -0.42 -12.90 7.64
C GLY A 77 -0.84 -13.02 6.17
N TYR A 78 -0.22 -12.25 5.28
CA TYR A 78 -0.55 -12.25 3.86
C TYR A 78 0.56 -12.89 3.02
N MET A 79 0.19 -13.92 2.25
CA MET A 79 1.07 -14.57 1.29
C MET A 79 0.69 -14.13 -0.12
N LYS A 80 1.66 -13.54 -0.83
CA LYS A 80 1.50 -13.27 -2.26
C LYS A 80 1.58 -14.60 -3.02
N VAL A 81 0.64 -14.82 -3.95
CA VAL A 81 0.59 -16.00 -4.82
C VAL A 81 0.71 -15.65 -6.29
#